data_AF-A0A843K0W7-F1
#
_entry.id   AF-A0A843K0W7-F1
#
_cell.length_a   1.000
_cell.length_b   1.000
_cell.length_c   1.000
_cell.angle_alpha   90.00
_cell.angle_beta   90.00
_cell.angle_gamma   90.00
#
_symmetry.space_group_name_H-M   'P 1'
#
loop_
_entity.id
_entity.type
_entity.pdbx_description
1 polymer ?
#
loop_
_entity_poly.entity_id
_entity_poly.type
_entity_poly.pdbx_seq_one_letter_code
_entity_poly.pdbx_strand_id
1 'polypeptide(L)'
;MTRKNKGEVWMRIPVFIISGIILYVWGFFIFCFAIAQFVLILLKGKREKELLKMSNIYLVQLHIFIRYVTFLSDKRPFPFGELEKEIKKEK
;
A
#
# COMPACT_ATOMS: atom_id res chain seq x y z
N MET A 1 10.53 9.95 22.68
CA MET A 1 9.16 10.31 22.27
C MET A 1 9.21 11.72 21.69
N THR A 2 9.34 11.85 20.37
CA THR A 2 9.48 13.14 19.68
C THR A 2 8.14 13.87 19.68
N ARG A 3 8.14 15.16 20.07
CA ARG A 3 6.94 15.99 20.16
C ARG A 3 6.44 16.26 18.74
N LYS A 4 5.39 15.57 18.29
CA LYS A 4 4.78 15.82 16.97
C LYS A 4 4.14 17.21 16.94
N ASN A 5 4.42 17.97 15.89
CA ASN A 5 3.82 19.29 15.72
C ASN A 5 2.32 19.13 15.46
N LYS A 6 1.47 19.99 16.07
CA LYS A 6 0.01 19.90 15.91
C LYS A 6 -0.40 19.84 14.43
N GLY A 7 0.21 20.66 13.57
CA GLY A 7 -0.06 20.66 12.13
C GLY A 7 0.22 19.33 11.42
N GLU A 8 1.22 18.56 11.84
CA GLU A 8 1.52 17.24 11.26
C GLU A 8 0.44 16.21 11.61
N VAL A 9 -0.19 16.34 12.79
CA VAL A 9 -1.31 15.49 13.19
C VAL A 9 -2.54 15.79 12.34
N TRP A 10 -2.84 17.07 12.11
CA TRP A 10 -3.96 17.48 11.24
C TRP A 10 -3.77 17.01 9.79
N MET A 11 -2.54 17.03 9.27
CA MET A 11 -2.24 16.56 7.91
C MET A 11 -2.57 15.07 7.70
N ARG A 12 -2.69 14.29 8.77
CA ARG A 12 -3.02 12.85 8.67
C ARG A 12 -4.46 12.60 8.22
N ILE A 13 -5.38 13.53 8.48
CA ILE A 13 -6.80 13.40 8.11
C ILE A 13 -6.97 13.35 6.58
N PRO A 14 -6.52 14.35 5.79
CA PRO A 14 -6.67 14.29 4.34
C PRO A 14 -5.87 13.13 3.72
N VAL A 15 -4.69 12.81 4.27
CA VAL A 15 -3.89 11.66 3.82
C VAL A 15 -4.64 10.35 4.06
N PHE A 16 -5.25 10.18 5.24
CA PHE A 16 -6.06 9.00 5.56
C PHE A 16 -7.21 8.82 4.57
N ILE A 17 -7.96 9.89 4.30
CA ILE A 17 -9.13 9.84 3.41
C ILE A 17 -8.71 9.52 1.98
N ILE A 18 -7.80 10.31 1.41
CA ILE A 18 -7.46 10.21 -0.02
C ILE A 18 -6.66 8.94 -0.31
N SER A 19 -5.59 8.66 0.45
CA SER A 19 -4.81 7.43 0.26
C SER A 19 -5.64 6.20 0.61
N GLY A 20 -6.52 6.28 1.61
CA GLY A 20 -7.42 5.19 1.98
C GLY A 20 -8.39 4.83 0.85
N ILE A 21 -9.02 5.82 0.21
CA ILE A 21 -9.92 5.59 -0.95
C ILE A 21 -9.14 4.95 -2.11
N ILE A 22 -7.96 5.47 -2.44
CA ILE A 22 -7.12 4.93 -3.52
C ILE A 22 -6.75 3.47 -3.23
N LEU A 23 -6.30 3.16 -2.02
CA LEU A 23 -5.93 1.80 -1.63
C LEU A 23 -7.13 0.86 -1.52
N TYR A 24 -8.30 1.35 -1.17
CA TYR A 24 -9.52 0.56 -1.17
C TYR A 24 -9.88 0.12 -2.60
N VAL A 25 -9.90 1.06 -3.53
CA VAL A 25 -10.17 0.77 -4.95
C VAL A 25 -9.09 -0.13 -5.54
N TRP A 26 -7.81 0.13 -5.25
CA TRP A 26 -6.70 -0.73 -5.69
C TRP A 26 -6.82 -2.15 -5.08
N GLY A 27 -7.21 -2.27 -3.82
CA GLY A 27 -7.42 -3.55 -3.15
C GLY A 27 -8.45 -4.43 -3.85
N PHE A 28 -9.50 -3.84 -4.41
CA PHE A 28 -10.46 -4.56 -5.24
C PHE A 28 -9.80 -5.16 -6.49
N PHE A 29 -8.94 -4.41 -7.19
CA PHE A 29 -8.19 -4.95 -8.33
C PHE A 29 -7.21 -6.05 -7.92
N ILE A 30 -6.56 -5.92 -6.76
CA ILE A 30 -5.68 -6.98 -6.23
C ILE A 30 -6.45 -8.25 -5.93
N PHE A 31 -7.66 -8.15 -5.39
CA PHE A 31 -8.53 -9.31 -5.20
C PHE A 31 -8.86 -10.00 -6.54
N CYS A 32 -9.22 -9.23 -7.57
CA CYS A 32 -9.42 -9.76 -8.93
C CYS A 32 -8.13 -10.41 -9.49
N PHE A 33 -6.97 -9.79 -9.28
CA PHE A 33 -5.68 -10.35 -9.70
C PHE A 33 -5.34 -11.65 -8.97
N ALA A 34 -5.67 -11.77 -7.69
CA ALA A 34 -5.48 -13.01 -6.94
C ALA A 34 -6.35 -14.14 -7.49
N ILE A 35 -7.62 -13.87 -7.83
CA ILE A 35 -8.51 -14.83 -8.49
C ILE A 35 -7.94 -15.22 -9.87
N ALA A 36 -7.55 -14.24 -10.68
CA ALA A 36 -6.97 -14.50 -12.00
C ALA A 36 -5.69 -15.35 -11.90
N GLN A 37 -4.81 -15.02 -10.95
CA GLN A 37 -3.59 -15.77 -10.68
C GLN A 37 -3.89 -17.21 -10.27
N PHE A 38 -4.90 -17.42 -9.41
CA PHE A 38 -5.32 -18.75 -9.01
C PHE A 38 -5.78 -19.59 -10.21
N VAL A 39 -6.64 -19.03 -11.07
CA VAL A 39 -7.10 -19.69 -12.31
C VAL A 39 -5.92 -19.97 -13.26
N LEU A 40 -5.01 -19.02 -13.44
CA LEU A 40 -3.83 -19.20 -14.29
C LEU A 40 -2.90 -20.31 -13.78
N ILE A 41 -2.74 -20.44 -12.46
CA ILE A 41 -1.94 -21.52 -11.85
C ILE A 41 -2.62 -22.87 -12.10
N LEU A 42 -3.94 -22.97 -11.91
CA LEU A 42 -4.68 -24.21 -12.17
C LEU A 42 -4.55 -24.67 -13.63
N LEU A 43 -4.59 -23.72 -14.58
CA LEU A 43 -4.55 -24.05 -16.01
C LEU A 43 -3.13 -24.23 -16.57
N LYS A 44 -2.17 -23.38 -16.16
CA LYS A 44 -0.84 -23.30 -16.77
C LYS A 44 0.29 -23.81 -15.87
N GLY A 45 0.01 -24.10 -14.60
CA GLY A 45 1.00 -24.50 -13.60
C GLY A 45 2.04 -23.43 -13.25
N LYS A 46 1.89 -22.20 -13.77
CA LYS A 46 2.86 -21.11 -13.58
C LYS A 46 2.19 -19.83 -13.11
N ARG A 47 2.94 -19.09 -12.31
CA ARG A 47 2.56 -17.77 -11.82
C ARG A 47 2.80 -16.72 -12.89
N GLU A 48 1.85 -15.80 -13.07
CA GLU A 48 2.05 -14.59 -13.87
C GLU A 48 2.87 -13.58 -13.04
N LYS A 49 3.95 -13.04 -13.61
CA LYS A 49 4.94 -12.23 -12.89
C LYS A 49 4.48 -10.79 -12.68
N GLU A 50 3.77 -10.22 -13.63
CA GLU A 50 3.24 -8.85 -13.56
C GLU A 50 2.10 -8.75 -12.54
N LEU A 51 1.22 -9.75 -12.45
CA LEU A 51 0.19 -9.82 -11.41
C LEU A 51 0.81 -9.86 -10.00
N LEU A 52 1.88 -10.63 -9.83
CA LEU A 52 2.63 -10.68 -8.57
C LEU A 52 3.30 -9.34 -8.25
N LYS A 53 3.91 -8.71 -9.24
CA LYS A 53 4.57 -7.41 -9.08
C LYS A 53 3.56 -6.33 -8.66
N MET A 54 2.39 -6.26 -9.30
CA MET A 54 1.34 -5.31 -8.93
C MET A 54 0.80 -5.58 -7.52
N SER A 55 0.61 -6.85 -7.17
CA SER A 55 0.21 -7.25 -5.82
C SER A 55 1.26 -6.85 -4.77
N ASN A 56 2.55 -7.00 -5.08
CA ASN A 56 3.63 -6.60 -4.18
C ASN A 56 3.68 -5.08 -3.96
N ILE A 57 3.55 -4.29 -5.04
CA ILE A 57 3.51 -2.83 -4.93
C ILE A 57 2.34 -2.39 -4.05
N TYR A 58 1.16 -2.99 -4.24
CA TYR A 58 0.00 -2.71 -3.39
C TYR A 58 0.27 -3.03 -1.92
N LEU A 59 0.84 -4.20 -1.61
CA LEU A 59 1.15 -4.59 -0.23
C LEU A 59 2.14 -3.64 0.43
N VAL A 60 3.15 -3.17 -0.30
CA VAL A 60 4.11 -2.17 0.18
C VAL A 60 3.40 -0.86 0.49
N GLN A 61 2.52 -0.40 -0.39
CA GLN A 61 1.76 0.83 -0.17
C GLN A 61 0.79 0.72 0.99
N LEU A 62 0.08 -0.41 1.11
CA LEU A 62 -0.82 -0.68 2.23
C LEU A 62 -0.07 -0.69 3.56
N HIS A 63 1.12 -1.30 3.59
CA HIS A 63 1.98 -1.31 4.77
C HIS A 63 2.42 0.10 5.18
N ILE A 64 2.87 0.94 4.21
CA ILE A 64 3.24 2.33 4.49
C ILE A 64 2.04 3.12 5.00
N PHE A 65 0.87 2.95 4.38
CA PHE A 65 -0.37 3.59 4.80
C PHE A 65 -0.75 3.21 6.23
N ILE A 66 -0.78 1.91 6.57
CA ILE A 66 -1.12 1.45 7.92
C ILE A 66 -0.13 2.03 8.94
N ARG A 67 1.17 1.98 8.67
CA ARG A 67 2.19 2.55 9.56
C ARG A 67 2.03 4.05 9.74
N TYR A 68 1.69 4.77 8.67
CA TYR A 68 1.39 6.18 8.75
C TYR A 68 0.19 6.39 9.67
N VAL A 69 -0.98 5.83 9.38
CA VAL A 69 -2.22 6.15 10.09
C VAL A 69 -2.24 5.68 11.55
N THR A 70 -1.44 4.66 11.89
CA THR A 70 -1.21 4.17 13.27
C THR A 70 -0.08 4.89 14.00
N PHE A 71 0.43 5.98 13.43
CA PHE A 71 1.51 6.81 13.99
C PHE A 71 2.87 6.11 14.18
N LEU A 72 3.04 4.88 13.66
CA LEU A 72 4.29 4.12 13.65
C LEU A 72 5.33 4.67 12.66
N SER A 73 4.91 5.56 11.75
CA SER A 73 5.81 6.27 10.83
C SER A 73 5.25 7.65 10.48
N ASP A 74 6.13 8.57 10.12
CA ASP A 74 5.80 9.87 9.52
C ASP A 74 5.93 9.86 7.99
N LYS A 75 6.36 8.73 7.41
CA LYS A 75 6.42 8.52 5.96
C LYS A 75 5.00 8.50 5.36
N ARG A 76 4.73 9.42 4.43
CA ARG A 76 3.41 9.53 3.79
C ARG A 76 3.24 8.46 2.71
N PRO A 77 2.06 7.83 2.61
CA PRO A 77 1.72 6.93 1.51
C PRO A 77 1.42 7.71 0.23
N PHE A 78 1.46 7.02 -0.92
CA PHE A 78 0.93 7.56 -2.18
C PHE A 78 -0.53 8.04 -2.00
N PRO A 79 -0.95 9.18 -2.57
CA PRO A 79 -0.21 10.06 -3.50
C PRO A 79 0.58 11.18 -2.83
N PHE A 80 0.62 11.24 -1.50
CA PHE A 80 1.33 12.29 -0.75
C PHE A 80 2.82 11.99 -0.50
N GLY A 81 3.24 10.79 -0.86
CA GLY A 81 4.63 10.33 -0.91
C GLY A 81 4.88 9.48 -2.14
N GLU A 82 6.08 8.93 -2.26
CA GLU A 82 6.49 8.14 -3.42
C GLU A 82 5.77 6.79 -3.50
N LEU A 83 5.56 6.32 -4.73
CA LEU A 83 5.10 4.96 -5.01
C LEU A 83 6.26 3.96 -4.82
N GLU A 84 6.57 3.68 -3.57
CA GLU A 84 7.48 2.61 -3.15
C GLU A 84 7.02 1.23 -3.62
N LYS A 85 7.97 0.47 -4.17
CA LYS A 85 7.75 -0.88 -4.72
C LYS A 85 8.31 -1.98 -3.82
N GLU A 86 9.07 -1.60 -2.79
CA GLU A 86 9.72 -2.50 -1.85
C GLU A 86 9.69 -1.90 -0.43
N ILE A 87 9.66 -2.76 0.59
CA ILE A 87 9.79 -2.33 1.97
C ILE A 87 11.26 -1.99 2.22
N LYS A 88 11.60 -0.71 2.25
CA LYS A 88 12.91 -0.26 2.74
C LYS A 88 13.01 -0.64 4.21
N LYS A 89 14.00 -1.48 4.56
CA LYS A 89 14.35 -1.73 5.96
C LYS A 89 14.79 -0.41 6.57
N GLU A 90 14.07 0.07 7.57
CA GLU A 90 14.52 1.20 8.39
C GLU A 90 15.76 0.72 9.16
N LYS A 91 16.89 1.43 8.99
CA LYS A 91 18.10 1.26 9.81
C LYS A 91 17.92 1.97 11.14
#